data_AF-A0A4U7KP95-F1
#
_entry.id   AF-A0A4U7KP95-F1
#
_cell.length_a   1.000
_cell.length_b   1.000
_cell.length_c   1.000
_cell.angle_alpha   90.00
_cell.angle_beta   90.00
_cell.angle_gamma   90.00
#
_symmetry.space_group_name_H-M   'P 1'
#
loop_
_entity.id
_entity.type
_entity.pdbx_description
1 polymer ?
#
loop_
_entity_poly.entity_id
_entity_poly.type
_entity_poly.pdbx_seq_one_letter_code
_entity_poly.pdbx_strand_id
1 'polypeptide(L)'
;MKLTTLFFALAAVLAGAAITEAATIDHAGPWTQIHHKKDIKSFRIYAEPKGADLRSATPVYDKCTFYGAAAKNHDLEKRKQPSSILEFQDLRHKTVGINCVNCTPQELGNLYQTDLYLNCAVLDHRSAGWKPKGGN
;
A
#
# COMPACT_ATOMS: atom_id res chain seq x y z
N MET A 1 38.98 44.67 47.94
CA MET A 1 39.58 43.58 47.13
C MET A 1 39.06 42.25 47.64
N LYS A 2 38.87 41.26 46.73
CA LYS A 2 38.25 39.91 46.89
C LYS A 2 36.73 39.95 46.64
N LEU A 3 36.07 39.08 45.85
CA LEU A 3 36.37 37.71 45.39
C LEU A 3 35.70 37.44 44.02
N THR A 4 36.38 36.64 43.21
CA THR A 4 36.00 36.03 41.93
C THR A 4 35.00 34.87 42.07
N THR A 5 34.61 34.31 40.91
CA THR A 5 34.16 32.90 40.61
C THR A 5 32.64 32.68 40.52
N LEU A 6 32.02 32.72 39.32
CA LEU A 6 31.70 31.62 38.37
C LEU A 6 30.63 30.60 38.86
N PHE A 7 29.54 30.41 38.06
CA PHE A 7 29.14 29.18 37.33
C PHE A 7 27.61 28.81 37.31
N PHE A 8 27.18 28.32 36.12
CA PHE A 8 26.01 27.47 35.76
C PHE A 8 24.58 28.08 35.84
N ALA A 9 23.59 27.80 34.98
CA ALA A 9 23.32 26.67 34.08
C ALA A 9 22.36 27.15 32.94
N LEU A 10 22.59 26.75 31.69
CA LEU A 10 21.81 25.73 30.98
C LEU A 10 20.31 26.07 30.77
N ALA A 11 19.98 26.74 29.67
CA ALA A 11 18.63 26.73 29.12
C ALA A 11 18.63 25.87 27.86
N ALA A 12 17.97 24.71 27.97
CA ALA A 12 17.85 23.69 26.96
C ALA A 12 17.33 24.28 25.64
N VAL A 13 18.16 24.22 24.59
CA VAL A 13 17.63 24.28 23.23
C VAL A 13 16.97 22.92 23.00
N LEU A 14 15.65 22.88 23.21
CA LEU A 14 14.80 21.80 22.73
C LEU A 14 15.06 21.68 21.23
N ALA A 15 15.88 20.69 20.88
CA ALA A 15 15.93 20.15 19.55
C ALA A 15 14.52 19.63 19.27
N GLY A 16 13.71 20.47 18.63
CA GLY A 16 12.48 20.06 18.00
C GLY A 16 12.88 19.03 16.96
N ALA A 17 12.90 17.76 17.37
CA ALA A 17 12.72 16.66 16.47
C ALA A 17 11.33 16.87 15.88
N ALA A 18 11.26 17.66 14.82
CA ALA A 18 10.21 17.55 13.84
C ALA A 18 10.34 16.12 13.33
N ILE A 19 9.59 15.22 13.98
CA ILE A 19 9.30 13.91 13.45
C ILE A 19 8.54 14.24 12.18
N THR A 20 9.25 14.26 11.05
CA THR A 20 8.65 14.29 9.74
C THR A 20 7.91 12.96 9.65
N GLU A 21 6.69 12.92 10.17
CA GLU A 21 5.75 11.85 9.91
C GLU A 21 5.62 11.82 8.40
N ALA A 22 6.31 10.85 7.77
CA ALA A 22 6.15 10.57 6.37
C ALA A 22 4.65 10.44 6.14
N ALA A 23 4.09 11.37 5.35
CA ALA A 23 2.67 11.50 5.10
C ALA A 23 2.10 10.11 4.82
N THR A 24 1.50 9.52 5.86
CA THR A 24 0.92 8.20 5.75
C THR A 24 -0.35 8.50 4.99
N ILE A 25 -0.38 8.12 3.71
CA ILE A 25 -1.56 8.38 2.87
C ILE A 25 -2.76 7.87 3.66
N ASP A 26 -3.65 8.80 3.99
CA ASP A 26 -4.71 8.52 4.95
C ASP A 26 -5.75 7.58 4.32
N HIS A 27 -5.85 7.62 2.98
CA HIS A 27 -6.79 6.86 2.18
C HIS A 27 -6.12 6.28 0.91
N ALA A 28 -6.79 5.40 0.18
CA ALA A 28 -6.29 4.92 -1.10
C ALA A 28 -6.13 6.07 -2.12
N GLY A 29 -5.01 6.08 -2.85
CA GLY A 29 -4.70 7.13 -3.82
C GLY A 29 -3.79 6.64 -4.96
N PRO A 30 -3.26 7.53 -5.80
CA PRO A 30 -2.41 7.12 -6.91
C PRO A 30 -1.10 6.44 -6.45
N TRP A 31 -0.57 5.53 -7.28
CA TRP A 31 0.67 4.80 -7.00
C TRP A 31 1.87 5.70 -6.68
N THR A 32 1.89 6.91 -7.24
CA THR A 32 2.94 7.90 -7.00
C THR A 32 3.13 8.23 -5.52
N GLN A 33 2.06 8.19 -4.72
CA GLN A 33 2.09 8.48 -3.29
C GLN A 33 2.71 7.36 -2.43
N ILE A 34 2.90 6.15 -2.97
CA ILE A 34 3.54 5.05 -2.22
C ILE A 34 5.05 5.31 -2.14
N HIS A 35 5.58 5.69 -0.98
CA HIS A 35 6.99 6.08 -0.89
C HIS A 35 7.98 4.89 -0.83
N HIS A 36 7.60 3.77 -0.18
CA HIS A 36 8.49 2.64 0.07
C HIS A 36 8.41 1.51 -0.97
N LYS A 37 8.30 1.87 -2.26
CA LYS A 37 8.03 0.90 -3.36
C LYS A 37 9.02 -0.26 -3.44
N LYS A 38 10.30 -0.02 -3.10
CA LYS A 38 11.38 -1.02 -3.17
C LYS A 38 11.28 -2.08 -2.08
N ASP A 39 10.69 -1.73 -0.93
CA ASP A 39 10.60 -2.59 0.24
C ASP A 39 9.32 -3.43 0.29
N ILE A 40 8.38 -3.22 -0.65
CA ILE A 40 7.12 -3.95 -0.69
C ILE A 40 7.37 -5.45 -0.88
N LYS A 41 6.78 -6.25 0.00
CA LYS A 41 6.86 -7.72 -0.01
C LYS A 41 5.54 -8.38 -0.37
N SER A 42 4.42 -7.75 -0.04
CA SER A 42 3.09 -8.32 -0.22
C SER A 42 2.08 -7.26 -0.61
N PHE A 43 0.96 -7.73 -1.17
CA PHE A 43 -0.19 -6.92 -1.48
C PHE A 43 -1.46 -7.51 -0.90
N ARG A 44 -2.47 -6.65 -0.80
CA ARG A 44 -3.88 -7.02 -0.61
C ARG A 44 -4.68 -6.34 -1.69
N ILE A 45 -5.70 -7.00 -2.21
CA ILE A 45 -6.55 -6.44 -3.26
C ILE A 45 -7.96 -6.25 -2.72
N TYR A 46 -8.53 -5.09 -3.00
CA TYR A 46 -9.82 -4.64 -2.53
C TYR A 46 -10.70 -4.21 -3.70
N ALA A 47 -12.00 -4.09 -3.45
CA ALA A 47 -12.96 -3.57 -4.40
C ALA A 47 -13.91 -2.58 -3.69
N GLU A 48 -13.32 -1.50 -3.20
CA GLU A 48 -13.97 -0.47 -2.41
C GLU A 48 -14.22 0.80 -3.25
N PRO A 49 -15.06 1.73 -2.76
CA PRO A 49 -15.21 3.04 -3.36
C PRO A 49 -13.89 3.82 -3.44
N LYS A 50 -13.89 4.84 -4.31
CA LYS A 50 -12.75 5.72 -4.51
C LYS A 50 -12.35 6.43 -3.21
N GLY A 51 -11.07 6.45 -2.88
CA GLY A 51 -10.54 7.07 -1.67
C GLY A 51 -10.93 6.33 -0.39
N ALA A 52 -11.27 5.05 -0.46
CA ALA A 52 -11.54 4.25 0.74
C ALA A 52 -10.28 4.08 1.62
N ASP A 53 -10.49 3.92 2.92
CA ASP A 53 -9.44 3.47 3.84
C ASP A 53 -9.39 1.93 3.85
N LEU A 54 -8.36 1.39 3.22
CA LEU A 54 -8.15 -0.04 3.07
C LEU A 54 -7.62 -0.71 4.35
N ARG A 55 -7.22 0.07 5.36
CA ARG A 55 -6.79 -0.47 6.67
C ARG A 55 -7.96 -1.02 7.48
N SER A 56 -9.15 -0.46 7.26
CA SER A 56 -10.41 -0.89 7.89
C SER A 56 -11.30 -1.74 6.98
N ALA A 57 -11.02 -1.77 5.67
CA ALA A 57 -11.74 -2.60 4.70
C ALA A 57 -11.33 -4.09 4.75
N THR A 58 -12.21 -4.95 4.23
CA THR A 58 -11.93 -6.39 4.08
C THR A 58 -11.34 -6.67 2.70
N PRO A 59 -10.16 -7.30 2.59
CA PRO A 59 -9.57 -7.61 1.30
C PRO A 59 -10.33 -8.74 0.61
N VAL A 60 -10.43 -8.63 -0.72
CA VAL A 60 -10.96 -9.66 -1.61
C VAL A 60 -9.89 -10.71 -1.94
N TYR A 61 -8.65 -10.27 -2.07
CA TYR A 61 -7.49 -11.14 -2.17
C TYR A 61 -6.43 -10.73 -1.14
N ASP A 62 -5.89 -11.69 -0.42
CA ASP A 62 -4.89 -11.46 0.63
C ASP A 62 -3.59 -12.22 0.36
N LYS A 63 -2.52 -11.84 1.06
CA LYS A 63 -1.18 -12.46 0.97
C LYS A 63 -0.65 -12.52 -0.47
N CYS A 64 -0.99 -11.54 -1.28
CA CYS A 64 -0.58 -11.47 -2.66
C CYS A 64 0.93 -11.23 -2.78
N THR A 65 1.61 -12.04 -3.60
CA THR A 65 3.03 -11.88 -3.89
C THR A 65 3.27 -11.99 -5.40
N PHE A 66 4.35 -11.42 -5.92
CA PHE A 66 4.64 -11.54 -7.35
C PHE A 66 5.00 -12.99 -7.72
N TYR A 67 4.60 -13.43 -8.92
CA TYR A 67 5.01 -14.74 -9.48
C TYR A 67 6.53 -14.89 -9.66
N GLY A 68 7.29 -13.79 -9.61
CA GLY A 68 8.75 -13.78 -9.73
C GLY A 68 9.29 -12.37 -10.00
N ALA A 69 10.60 -12.27 -10.20
CA ALA A 69 11.27 -10.98 -10.42
C ALA A 69 10.83 -10.27 -11.72
N ALA A 70 10.60 -11.02 -12.80
CA ALA A 70 10.13 -10.47 -14.07
C ALA A 70 8.71 -9.89 -13.94
N ALA A 71 7.80 -10.63 -13.30
CA ALA A 71 6.44 -10.19 -12.97
C ALA A 71 6.46 -8.92 -12.11
N LYS A 72 7.32 -8.87 -11.09
CA LYS A 72 7.51 -7.68 -10.25
C LYS A 72 7.86 -6.46 -11.08
N ASN A 73 8.85 -6.56 -11.96
CA ASN A 73 9.29 -5.41 -12.77
C ASN A 73 8.17 -4.95 -13.70
N HIS A 74 7.50 -5.87 -14.39
CA HIS A 74 6.38 -5.55 -15.27
C HIS A 74 5.26 -4.80 -14.53
N ASP A 75 4.78 -5.34 -13.40
CA ASP A 75 3.70 -4.74 -12.63
C ASP A 75 4.07 -3.37 -12.06
N LEU A 76 5.30 -3.22 -11.55
CA LEU A 76 5.75 -1.96 -10.98
C LEU A 76 5.87 -0.86 -12.04
N GLU A 77 6.32 -1.19 -13.25
CA GLU A 77 6.34 -0.25 -14.37
C GLU A 77 4.93 0.13 -14.82
N LYS A 78 4.02 -0.85 -14.96
CA LYS A 78 2.63 -0.60 -15.34
C LYS A 78 1.92 0.34 -14.36
N ARG A 79 2.14 0.15 -13.05
CA ARG A 79 1.52 0.99 -12.01
C ARG A 79 2.03 2.43 -11.97
N LYS A 80 3.14 2.76 -12.65
CA LYS A 80 3.59 4.16 -12.80
C LYS A 80 2.69 4.94 -13.76
N GLN A 81 1.97 4.26 -14.64
CA GLN A 81 1.02 4.90 -15.53
C GLN A 81 -0.25 5.25 -14.74
N PRO A 82 -0.85 6.44 -14.98
CA PRO A 82 -2.13 6.78 -14.39
C PRO A 82 -3.18 5.73 -14.76
N SER A 83 -3.82 5.14 -13.75
CA SER A 83 -4.97 4.24 -13.92
C SER A 83 -6.15 4.87 -13.21
N SER A 84 -7.28 5.00 -13.91
CA SER A 84 -8.51 5.52 -13.31
C SER A 84 -9.22 4.51 -12.41
N ILE A 85 -8.89 3.22 -12.55
CA ILE A 85 -9.57 2.13 -11.84
C ILE A 85 -8.80 1.62 -10.63
N LEU A 86 -7.51 1.98 -10.47
CA LEU A 86 -6.67 1.52 -9.36
C LEU A 86 -6.23 2.65 -8.44
N GLU A 87 -6.40 2.39 -7.15
CA GLU A 87 -5.82 3.18 -6.07
C GLU A 87 -4.98 2.29 -5.15
N PHE A 88 -4.11 2.92 -4.37
CA PHE A 88 -3.10 2.25 -3.57
C PHE A 88 -2.98 2.91 -2.21
N GLN A 89 -2.78 2.10 -1.18
CA GLN A 89 -2.53 2.59 0.18
C GLN A 89 -1.44 1.78 0.86
N ASP A 90 -0.55 2.45 1.59
CA ASP A 90 0.40 1.76 2.47
C ASP A 90 -0.35 1.22 3.70
N LEU A 91 -0.32 -0.12 3.85
CA LEU A 91 -0.96 -0.86 4.94
C LEU A 91 0.02 -1.20 6.07
N ARG A 92 1.24 -0.64 6.04
CA ARG A 92 2.36 -0.96 6.93
C ARG A 92 2.92 -2.36 6.69
N HIS A 93 4.00 -2.69 7.41
CA HIS A 93 4.68 -3.99 7.35
C HIS A 93 5.03 -4.46 5.93
N LYS A 94 5.46 -3.53 5.05
CA LYS A 94 5.84 -3.83 3.66
C LYS A 94 4.68 -4.37 2.82
N THR A 95 3.44 -4.06 3.19
CA THR A 95 2.23 -4.44 2.47
C THR A 95 1.56 -3.21 1.87
N VAL A 96 1.15 -3.32 0.61
CA VAL A 96 0.36 -2.28 -0.07
C VAL A 96 -1.00 -2.83 -0.46
N GLY A 97 -2.04 -2.07 -0.16
CA GLY A 97 -3.38 -2.31 -0.67
C GLY A 97 -3.49 -1.83 -2.11
N ILE A 98 -4.11 -2.63 -2.97
CA ILE A 98 -4.50 -2.31 -4.34
C ILE A 98 -6.02 -2.27 -4.33
N ASN A 99 -6.62 -1.10 -4.50
CA ASN A 99 -8.06 -0.95 -4.58
C ASN A 99 -8.48 -0.89 -6.05
N CYS A 100 -9.38 -1.78 -6.46
CA CYS A 100 -10.08 -1.69 -7.74
C CYS A 100 -11.39 -0.92 -7.50
N VAL A 101 -11.41 0.35 -7.90
CA VAL A 101 -12.48 1.29 -7.53
C VAL A 101 -13.83 0.80 -8.03
N ASN A 102 -14.72 0.44 -7.11
CA ASN A 102 -16.08 -0.06 -7.38
C ASN A 102 -16.15 -1.26 -8.35
N CYS A 103 -15.09 -2.07 -8.45
CA CYS A 103 -15.06 -3.18 -9.38
C CYS A 103 -16.03 -4.29 -8.97
N THR A 104 -16.83 -4.74 -9.94
CA THR A 104 -17.62 -5.96 -9.81
C THR A 104 -16.71 -7.18 -9.60
N PRO A 105 -17.25 -8.30 -9.10
CA PRO A 105 -16.46 -9.53 -8.97
C PRO A 105 -15.84 -9.99 -10.30
N GLN A 106 -16.54 -9.79 -11.41
CA GLN A 106 -16.04 -10.17 -12.73
C GLN A 106 -14.93 -9.25 -13.24
N GLU A 107 -15.07 -7.93 -13.08
CA GLU A 107 -14.00 -6.99 -13.44
C GLU A 107 -12.75 -7.22 -12.61
N LEU A 108 -12.92 -7.45 -11.31
CA LEU A 108 -11.81 -7.72 -10.43
C LEU A 108 -11.14 -9.07 -10.75
N GLY A 109 -11.94 -10.10 -11.02
CA GLY A 109 -11.44 -11.40 -11.46
C GLY A 109 -10.63 -11.29 -12.76
N ASN A 110 -11.14 -10.57 -13.75
CA ASN A 110 -10.43 -10.29 -15.00
C ASN A 110 -9.11 -9.56 -14.73
N LEU A 111 -9.14 -8.45 -14.00
CA LEU A 111 -7.96 -7.68 -13.63
C LEU A 111 -6.91 -8.58 -12.95
N TYR A 112 -7.32 -9.42 -12.00
CA TYR A 112 -6.42 -10.35 -11.32
C TYR A 112 -5.81 -11.39 -12.28
N GLN A 113 -6.56 -11.85 -13.28
CA GLN A 113 -6.06 -12.83 -14.25
C GLN A 113 -5.16 -12.26 -15.34
N THR A 114 -5.45 -11.04 -15.81
CA THR A 114 -4.86 -10.49 -17.03
C THR A 114 -3.84 -9.40 -16.75
N ASP A 115 -4.03 -8.65 -15.68
CA ASP A 115 -3.32 -7.38 -15.47
C ASP A 115 -2.43 -7.36 -14.24
N LEU A 116 -2.67 -8.25 -13.27
CA LEU A 116 -1.89 -8.37 -12.05
C LEU A 116 -1.13 -9.69 -12.04
N TYR A 117 0.19 -9.62 -12.09
CA TYR A 117 1.04 -10.81 -12.02
C TYR A 117 1.33 -11.20 -10.56
N LEU A 118 0.26 -11.46 -9.82
CA LEU A 118 0.26 -11.78 -8.40
C LEU A 118 -0.31 -13.18 -8.15
N ASN A 119 0.28 -13.90 -7.20
CA ASN A 119 -0.27 -15.09 -6.59
C ASN A 119 -0.86 -14.71 -5.22
N CYS A 120 -2.17 -14.89 -5.05
CA CYS A 120 -2.91 -14.48 -3.87
C CYS A 120 -3.71 -15.63 -3.24
N ALA A 121 -3.95 -15.53 -1.93
CA ALA A 121 -5.05 -16.24 -1.28
C ALA A 121 -6.37 -15.54 -1.65
N VAL A 122 -7.31 -16.30 -2.21
CA VAL A 122 -8.62 -15.78 -2.61
C VAL A 122 -9.55 -15.80 -1.41
N LEU A 123 -10.05 -14.63 -1.03
CA LEU A 123 -11.08 -14.46 0.01
C LEU A 123 -12.41 -13.98 -0.58
N ASP A 124 -12.50 -13.88 -1.91
CA ASP A 124 -13.69 -13.39 -2.58
C ASP A 124 -14.86 -14.37 -2.36
N HIS A 125 -15.84 -13.93 -1.57
CA HIS A 125 -17.09 -14.65 -1.34
C HIS A 125 -18.24 -14.11 -2.21
N ARG A 126 -17.97 -13.11 -3.06
CA ARG A 126 -18.96 -12.56 -3.97
C ARG A 126 -19.18 -13.54 -5.12
N SER A 127 -20.43 -13.70 -5.55
CA SER A 127 -20.76 -14.60 -6.66
C SER A 127 -20.10 -14.13 -7.96
N ALA A 128 -19.25 -14.98 -8.54
CA ALA A 128 -18.62 -14.73 -9.84
C ALA A 128 -18.72 -15.98 -10.72
N GLY A 129 -18.88 -15.79 -12.03
CA GLY A 129 -18.91 -16.89 -13.01
C GLY A 129 -17.52 -17.46 -13.38
N TRP A 130 -16.49 -17.24 -12.56
CA TRP A 130 -15.10 -17.53 -12.90
C TRP A 130 -14.31 -18.12 -11.71
N LYS A 131 -13.25 -18.91 -11.99
CA LYS A 131 -12.38 -19.59 -11.00
C LYS A 131 -10.89 -19.18 -11.13
N PRO A 132 -10.18 -18.90 -10.02
CA PRO A 132 -8.75 -18.55 -9.99
C PRO A 132 -7.84 -19.54 -10.70
N LYS A 133 -6.85 -19.02 -11.45
CA LYS A 133 -5.75 -19.84 -11.99
C LYS A 133 -4.93 -20.37 -10.81
N GLY A 134 -4.98 -21.68 -10.58
CA GLY A 134 -4.17 -22.37 -9.58
C GLY A 134 -4.84 -22.64 -8.23
N GLY A 135 -6.16 -22.44 -8.10
CA GLY A 135 -6.92 -23.00 -6.97
C GLY A 135 -7.36 -24.42 -7.30
N ASN A 136 -7.02 -25.39 -6.43
CA ASN A 136 -7.73 -26.68 -6.38
C ASN A 136 -9.19 -26.44 -5.95
#